data_AF-A0A3P8K7U3-F1
#
_entry.id   AF-A0A3P8K7U3-F1
#
_cell.length_a   1.000
_cell.length_b   1.000
_cell.length_c   1.000
_cell.angle_alpha   90.00
_cell.angle_beta   90.00
_cell.angle_gamma   90.00
#
_symmetry.space_group_name_H-M   'P 1'
#
loop_
_entity.id
_entity.type
_entity.pdbx_description
1 polymer ?
#
loop_
_entity_poly.entity_id
_entity_poly.type
_entity_poly.pdbx_seq_one_letter_code
_entity_poly.pdbx_strand_id
1 'polypeptide(L)' 'MLEAGMVEKKSVGSTALWMREAVEAIDKQFGSGYAREHSELVAGFMQAAAIDQEVS' A
#
# COMPACT_ATOMS: atom_id res chain seq x y z
N MET A 1 -17.01 6.27 24.30
CA MET A 1 -16.66 5.13 23.43
C MET A 1 -17.47 5.24 22.15
N LEU A 2 -16.97 5.95 21.13
CA LEU A 2 -17.64 6.03 19.81
C LEU A 2 -16.67 6.42 18.67
N GLU A 3 -15.35 6.17 18.80
CA GLU A 3 -14.37 6.63 17.80
C GLU A 3 -13.55 5.50 17.15
N ALA A 4 -13.68 4.25 17.61
CA ALA A 4 -12.89 3.14 17.07
C ALA A 4 -13.36 2.70 15.65
N GLY A 5 -14.66 2.75 15.37
CA GLY A 5 -15.21 2.24 14.11
C GLY A 5 -14.99 3.14 12.88
N MET A 6 -14.66 4.42 13.06
CA MET A 6 -14.50 5.37 11.94
C MET A 6 -13.05 5.44 11.42
N VAL A 7 -12.07 5.11 12.26
CA VAL A 7 -10.65 5.01 11.87
C VAL A 7 -10.41 3.77 11.02
N GLU A 8 -11.01 2.63 11.38
CA GLU A 8 -10.83 1.35 10.71
C GLU A 8 -11.28 1.40 9.24
N LYS A 9 -12.40 2.09 8.97
CA LYS A 9 -12.98 2.18 7.63
C LYS A 9 -12.22 3.12 6.68
N LYS A 10 -11.61 4.19 7.21
CA LYS A 10 -10.73 5.08 6.43
C LYS A 10 -9.36 4.45 6.17
N SER A 11 -8.80 3.78 7.18
CA SER A 11 -7.49 3.15 7.10
C SER A 11 -7.47 2.02 6.06
N VAL A 12 -8.47 1.12 6.09
CA VAL A 12 -8.59 0.04 5.09
C VAL A 12 -8.73 0.57 3.66
N GLY A 13 -9.48 1.66 3.47
CA GLY A 13 -9.59 2.33 2.17
C GLY A 13 -8.25 2.91 1.68
N SER A 14 -7.43 3.44 2.58
CA SER A 14 -6.11 3.98 2.26
C SER A 14 -5.09 2.88 1.98
N THR A 15 -5.10 1.79 2.75
CA THR A 15 -4.19 0.65 2.55
C THR A 15 -4.46 -0.06 1.22
N ALA A 16 -5.74 -0.28 0.86
CA ALA A 16 -6.09 -0.90 -0.41
C ALA A 16 -5.68 -0.03 -1.61
N LEU A 17 -5.78 1.30 -1.48
CA LEU A 17 -5.32 2.24 -2.50
C LEU A 17 -3.81 2.13 -2.71
N TRP A 18 -3.03 2.19 -1.62
CA TRP A 18 -1.58 2.15 -1.74
C TRP A 18 -1.06 0.81 -2.22
N MET A 19 -1.72 -0.28 -1.83
CA MET A 19 -1.36 -1.61 -2.33
C MET A 19 -1.54 -1.67 -3.85
N ARG A 20 -2.58 -1.04 -4.37
CA ARG A 20 -2.82 -0.95 -5.80
C ARG A 20 -1.79 -0.04 -6.49
N GLU A 21 -1.45 1.11 -5.89
CA GLU A 21 -0.42 2.00 -6.43
C GLU A 21 0.97 1.36 -6.42
N ALA A 22 1.32 0.59 -5.39
CA ALA A 22 2.56 -0.18 -5.32
C ALA A 22 2.62 -1.22 -6.45
N VAL A 23 1.54 -1.97 -6.66
CA VAL A 23 1.45 -2.94 -7.77
C VAL A 23 1.58 -2.24 -9.12
N GLU A 24 0.86 -1.13 -9.35
CA GLU A 24 0.93 -0.38 -10.60
C GLU A 24 2.33 0.21 -10.85
N ALA A 25 3.01 0.71 -9.81
CA ALA A 25 4.36 1.25 -9.91
C ALA A 25 5.40 0.17 -10.25
N ILE A 26 5.33 -0.98 -9.59
CA ILE A 26 6.23 -2.11 -9.82
C ILE A 26 6.02 -2.67 -11.24
N ASP A 27 4.78 -2.93 -11.64
CA ASP A 27 4.47 -3.45 -12.97
C ASP A 27 4.88 -2.47 -14.08
N LYS A 28 4.74 -1.16 -13.86
CA LYS A 28 5.20 -0.14 -14.82
C LYS A 28 6.71 -0.14 -14.98
N GLN A 29 7.45 -0.41 -13.90
CA GLN A 29 8.92 -0.34 -13.89
C GLN A 29 9.57 -1.61 -14.45
N PHE A 30 8.99 -2.79 -14.17
CA PHE A 30 9.62 -4.09 -14.43
C PHE A 30 8.86 -4.96 -15.44
N GLY A 31 7.63 -4.59 -15.79
CA GLY A 31 6.77 -5.30 -16.73
C GLY A 31 5.48 -5.82 -16.07
N SER A 32 4.44 -6.01 -16.88
CA SER A 32 3.13 -6.44 -16.38
C SER A 32 3.20 -7.81 -15.71
N GLY A 33 2.63 -7.94 -14.52
CA GLY A 33 2.59 -9.17 -13.74
C GLY A 33 3.80 -9.38 -12.83
N TYR A 34 4.83 -8.55 -12.92
CA TYR A 34 6.04 -8.67 -12.11
C TYR A 34 5.76 -8.53 -10.61
N ALA A 35 4.86 -7.61 -10.22
CA ALA A 35 4.45 -7.44 -8.82
C ALA A 35 3.74 -8.67 -8.25
N ARG A 36 3.10 -9.48 -9.10
CA ARG A 36 2.41 -10.71 -8.69
C ARG A 36 3.39 -11.86 -8.45
N GLU A 37 4.46 -11.92 -9.24
CA GLU A 37 5.55 -12.88 -9.06
C GLU A 37 6.47 -12.49 -7.88
N HIS A 38 6.55 -11.19 -7.58
CA HIS A 38 7.41 -10.61 -6.53
C HIS A 38 6.60 -9.83 -5.48
N SER A 39 5.71 -10.53 -4.78
CA SER A 39 4.82 -9.93 -3.77
C SER A 39 5.57 -9.34 -2.57
N GLU A 40 6.81 -9.75 -2.33
CA GLU A 40 7.73 -9.16 -1.36
C GLU A 40 8.08 -7.70 -1.66
N LEU A 41 8.15 -7.32 -2.95
CA LEU A 41 8.43 -5.94 -3.34
C LEU A 41 7.25 -5.02 -3.01
N VAL A 42 6.03 -5.51 -3.21
CA VAL A 42 4.80 -4.79 -2.84
C VAL A 42 4.77 -4.56 -1.32
N ALA A 43 5.12 -5.57 -0.53
CA ALA A 43 5.18 -5.45 0.93
C ALA A 43 6.23 -4.40 1.38
N GLY A 44 7.42 -4.41 0.79
CA GLY A 44 8.46 -3.41 1.08
C GLY A 44 8.03 -2.00 0.70
N PHE A 45 7.34 -1.83 -0.43
CA PHE A 45 6.80 -0.55 -0.87
C PHE A 45 5.74 -0.01 0.11
N MET A 46 4.85 -0.88 0.59
CA MET A 46 3.82 -0.54 1.58
C MET A 46 4.42 -0.10 2.91
N GLN A 47 5.49 -0.76 3.36
CA GLN A 47 6.21 -0.36 4.57
C GLN A 47 6.90 0.98 4.41
N ALA A 48 7.55 1.23 3.27
CA ALA A 48 8.18 2.51 2.98
C ALA A 48 7.15 3.65 2.92
N ALA A 49 5.99 3.43 2.28
CA ALA A 49 4.90 4.41 2.23
C ALA A 49 4.31 4.72 3.61
N ALA A 50 4.22 3.72 4.50
CA ALA A 50 3.77 3.92 5.88
C ALA A 50 4.76 4.78 6.68
N ILE A 51 6.06 4.58 6.50
CA ILE A 51 7.10 5.38 7.16
C ILE A 51 7.07 6.83 6.64
N ASP A 52 6.91 7.04 5.34
CA ASP A 52 6.82 8.38 4.74
C ASP A 52 5.64 9.18 5.32
N GLN A 53 4.50 8.53 5.56
CA GLN A 53 3.36 9.15 6.23
C GLN A 53 3.55 9.46 7.71
N GLU A 54 4.43 8.75 8.43
CA GLU A 54 4.74 9.07 9.83
C GLU A 54 5.68 10.27 9.96
N VAL A 55 6.47 10.57 8.92
CA VAL A 55 7.49 11.63 8.95
C VAL A 55 7.01 12.94 8.31
N SER A 56 5.87 12.92 7.60
CA SER A 56 5.32 14.06 6.85
C SER A 56 4.16 14.78 7.56
#